data_AF-A0A6I4ILZ9-F1
#
_entry.id   AF-A0A6I4ILZ9-F1
#
_cell.length_a   1.000
_cell.length_b   1.000
_cell.length_c   1.000
_cell.angle_alpha   90.00
_cell.angle_beta   90.00
_cell.angle_gamma   90.00
#
_symmetry.space_group_name_H-M   'P 1'
#
loop_
_entity.id
_entity.type
_entity.pdbx_description
1 polymer ?
#
loop_
_entity_poly.entity_id
_entity_poly.type
_entity_poly.pdbx_seq_one_letter_code
_entity_poly.pdbx_strand_id
1 'polypeptide(L)'
;MEFEQTFGGAPAPKAITVELDGNLMPTDNCSVEESKFKLYNSLRLFYSNGGGVCYIVSIGDYSAAVNNDADFVTGLNLLRKFDEPTLLLFPDAINLTAEKLGLVQQQALLQCADLMDRFTVMDVKQESDLVTDSANFRDRVGNQNLKYGAAYYPYLKSAFPYTYRFSDINGVVGGKVNFKGIFSTNTTVKNNIEEFEKIATDVAALQSAWTPTEVAVPIDTHAKLKTATDVCWTLLKTIGKPIAPTLTSTKLPAVAQDLVTNFLKKYAQDLVDFKKAYEVLKKADGTTDVDDLSALDNDTAFKSVWGNISAYTESAPNPYTDLIKVAVPADGPIPAHDEPDFGKIQLAIQKLNAAIINATNNVLQSMDDFLLFEENNLVSQIPFYEAIVAKLSQSMNTVPASGAVVGIYAQTDNTRGVWKSPANVSVNGIIGLTDDVNDAEQQDMNIHETGKSINAIRKFTGKGFLVWGGRTLAGNSNDWRYVNVRRLANMIEESVKKACMQFVFEPNVALTWVSVKGMIDNYLTTLWKDGALAGGKAEHAFFVAVGLKETMSAQDILEGRMIVKIGYAPSRPAEFIILEFKQMQQKS
;
A
#
# COMPACT_ATOMS: atom_id res chain seq x y z
N MET A 1 -4.20 0.79 -10.73
CA MET A 1 -2.95 0.96 -9.92
C MET A 1 -2.43 -0.42 -9.55
N GLU A 2 -1.12 -0.65 -9.38
CA GLU A 2 -0.60 -1.94 -8.88
C GLU A 2 -1.26 -2.36 -7.55
N PHE A 3 -1.58 -1.36 -6.71
CA PHE A 3 -2.37 -1.57 -5.49
C PHE A 3 -3.65 -2.38 -5.73
N GLU A 4 -4.40 -2.10 -6.79
CA GLU A 4 -5.69 -2.75 -7.05
C GLU A 4 -5.54 -4.22 -7.42
N GLN A 5 -4.42 -4.57 -8.06
CA GLN A 5 -4.10 -5.95 -8.41
C GLN A 5 -3.67 -6.76 -7.20
N THR A 6 -2.97 -6.13 -6.25
CA THR A 6 -2.37 -6.83 -5.09
C THR A 6 -3.26 -6.80 -3.84
N PHE A 7 -3.94 -5.69 -3.57
CA PHE A 7 -4.69 -5.44 -2.33
C PHE A 7 -6.20 -5.26 -2.56
N GLY A 8 -6.65 -5.23 -3.82
CA GLY A 8 -8.05 -5.01 -4.18
C GLY A 8 -8.44 -3.53 -4.33
N GLY A 9 -9.72 -3.31 -4.58
CA GLY A 9 -10.28 -2.00 -4.90
C GLY A 9 -10.56 -1.10 -3.68
N ALA A 10 -11.39 -0.08 -3.90
CA ALA A 10 -11.84 0.83 -2.84
C ALA A 10 -12.61 0.07 -1.73
N PRO A 11 -12.49 0.49 -0.47
CA PRO A 11 -13.30 -0.08 0.60
C PRO A 11 -14.76 0.33 0.41
N ALA A 12 -15.67 -0.61 0.69
CA ALA A 12 -17.10 -0.33 0.74
C ALA A 12 -17.42 0.70 1.85
N PRO A 13 -18.45 1.53 1.68
CA PRO A 13 -18.94 2.39 2.76
C PRO A 13 -19.38 1.53 3.96
N LYS A 14 -19.27 2.08 5.17
CA LYS A 14 -19.64 1.36 6.40
C LYS A 14 -21.13 1.08 6.47
N ALA A 15 -21.94 2.07 6.09
CA ALA A 15 -23.38 1.95 6.00
C ALA A 15 -23.92 2.91 4.93
N ILE A 16 -25.08 2.57 4.38
CA ILE A 16 -25.83 3.41 3.46
C ILE A 16 -27.26 3.46 3.96
N THR A 17 -27.80 4.66 4.03
CA THR A 17 -29.22 4.91 4.29
C THR A 17 -29.82 5.55 3.06
N VAL A 18 -30.83 4.91 2.49
CA VAL A 18 -31.64 5.42 1.39
C VAL A 18 -33.07 5.59 1.87
N GLU A 19 -33.59 6.80 1.71
CA GLU A 19 -34.98 7.13 1.97
C GLU A 19 -35.61 7.62 0.66
N LEU A 20 -36.75 7.04 0.31
CA LEU A 20 -37.51 7.38 -0.90
C LEU A 20 -38.80 8.09 -0.51
N ASP A 21 -39.19 9.09 -1.30
CA ASP A 21 -40.49 9.77 -1.17
C ASP A 21 -41.65 8.95 -1.78
N GLY A 22 -42.86 9.51 -1.75
CA GLY A 22 -44.05 8.87 -2.33
C GLY A 22 -44.00 8.67 -3.85
N ASN A 23 -43.05 9.29 -4.55
CA ASN A 23 -42.80 9.13 -5.99
C ASN A 23 -41.60 8.23 -6.27
N LEU A 24 -41.05 7.54 -5.26
CA LEU A 24 -39.86 6.70 -5.35
C LEU A 24 -38.57 7.47 -5.70
N MET A 25 -38.52 8.76 -5.39
CA MET A 25 -37.32 9.59 -5.56
C MET A 25 -36.55 9.71 -4.24
N PRO A 26 -35.21 9.72 -4.27
CA PRO A 26 -34.41 9.81 -3.05
C PRO A 26 -34.55 11.18 -2.38
N THR A 27 -34.72 11.18 -1.05
CA THR A 27 -34.84 12.41 -0.24
C THR A 27 -33.47 12.94 0.21
N ASP A 28 -33.46 14.09 0.87
CA ASP A 28 -32.25 14.67 1.48
C ASP A 28 -31.75 13.90 2.72
N ASN A 29 -32.53 12.94 3.23
CA ASN A 29 -32.13 12.08 4.36
C ASN A 29 -31.24 10.91 3.94
N CYS A 30 -31.07 10.69 2.62
CA CYS A 30 -30.10 9.72 2.11
C CYS A 30 -28.69 10.08 2.59
N SER A 31 -27.99 9.11 3.20
CA SER A 31 -26.68 9.33 3.78
C SER A 31 -25.76 8.12 3.63
N VAL A 32 -24.46 8.39 3.61
CA VAL A 32 -23.41 7.38 3.51
C VAL A 32 -22.50 7.53 4.71
N GLU A 33 -22.42 6.48 5.52
CA GLU A 33 -21.43 6.40 6.58
C GLU A 33 -20.11 5.93 5.97
N GLU A 34 -19.07 6.75 6.11
CA GLU A 34 -17.80 6.52 5.46
C GLU A 34 -17.11 5.23 5.93
N SER A 35 -16.30 4.66 5.04
CA SER A 35 -15.38 3.61 5.46
C SER A 35 -14.34 4.15 6.43
N LYS A 36 -14.01 3.33 7.43
CA LYS A 36 -12.88 3.58 8.34
C LYS A 36 -11.54 3.50 7.59
N PHE A 37 -11.46 2.75 6.49
CA PHE A 37 -10.22 2.60 5.72
C PHE A 37 -10.03 3.79 4.77
N LYS A 38 -8.93 4.52 4.96
CA LYS A 38 -8.57 5.77 4.27
C LYS A 38 -7.38 5.60 3.32
N LEU A 39 -6.61 4.52 3.42
CA LEU A 39 -5.41 4.27 2.60
C LEU A 39 -5.66 4.35 1.10
N TYR A 40 -6.72 3.72 0.59
CA TYR A 40 -7.02 3.69 -0.86
C TYR A 40 -7.18 5.10 -1.45
N ASN A 41 -8.01 5.94 -0.82
CA ASN A 41 -8.20 7.32 -1.29
C ASN A 41 -6.99 8.22 -0.96
N SER A 42 -6.23 7.92 0.09
CA SER A 42 -4.96 8.60 0.38
C SER A 42 -3.93 8.36 -0.73
N LEU A 43 -3.86 7.13 -1.26
CA LEU A 43 -2.99 6.78 -2.40
C LEU A 43 -3.45 7.48 -3.68
N ARG A 44 -4.75 7.56 -3.95
CA ARG A 44 -5.27 8.32 -5.09
C ARG A 44 -4.91 9.80 -5.00
N LEU A 45 -5.02 10.40 -3.82
CA LEU A 45 -4.58 11.77 -3.57
C LEU A 45 -3.07 11.92 -3.72
N PHE A 46 -2.28 10.97 -3.25
CA PHE A 46 -0.82 10.95 -3.42
C PHE A 46 -0.43 11.05 -4.90
N TYR A 47 -0.98 10.16 -5.75
CA TYR A 47 -0.68 10.18 -7.19
C TYR A 47 -1.26 11.41 -7.90
N SER A 48 -2.46 11.87 -7.51
CA SER A 48 -3.07 13.09 -8.07
C SER A 48 -2.28 14.37 -7.77
N ASN A 49 -1.39 14.32 -6.77
CA ASN A 49 -0.53 15.43 -6.36
C ASN A 49 0.94 15.23 -6.76
N GLY A 50 1.24 14.28 -7.65
CA GLY A 50 2.59 14.07 -8.20
C GLY A 50 3.46 13.08 -7.42
N GLY A 51 2.82 12.16 -6.69
CA GLY A 51 3.47 11.02 -6.07
C GLY A 51 4.23 10.13 -7.06
N GLY A 52 5.34 9.55 -6.60
CA GLY A 52 6.17 8.62 -7.34
C GLY A 52 6.04 7.18 -6.82
N VAL A 53 7.17 6.47 -6.71
CA VAL A 53 7.21 5.11 -6.15
C VAL A 53 6.74 5.12 -4.69
N CYS A 54 5.86 4.18 -4.33
CA CYS A 54 5.29 4.07 -2.99
C CYS A 54 5.35 2.62 -2.51
N TYR A 55 5.96 2.41 -1.34
CA TYR A 55 5.93 1.12 -0.65
C TYR A 55 4.69 1.04 0.23
N ILE A 56 4.03 -0.11 0.22
CA ILE A 56 2.80 -0.34 0.97
C ILE A 56 3.05 -1.50 1.92
N VAL A 57 2.87 -1.22 3.21
CA VAL A 57 2.94 -2.24 4.26
C VAL A 57 1.52 -2.52 4.72
N SER A 58 0.98 -3.66 4.31
CA SER A 58 -0.30 -4.13 4.80
C SER A 58 -0.17 -4.62 6.23
N ILE A 59 -1.10 -4.19 7.09
CA ILE A 59 -1.22 -4.62 8.49
C ILE A 59 -2.53 -5.40 8.73
N GLY A 60 -3.29 -5.69 7.66
CA GLY A 60 -4.59 -6.35 7.71
C GLY A 60 -5.41 -6.12 6.44
N ASP A 61 -6.56 -6.79 6.35
CA ASP A 61 -7.55 -6.60 5.27
C ASP A 61 -8.72 -5.71 5.73
N TYR A 62 -9.73 -5.52 4.86
CA TYR A 62 -10.91 -4.72 5.20
C TYR A 62 -11.85 -5.36 6.25
N SER A 63 -11.64 -6.62 6.62
CA SER A 63 -12.37 -7.26 7.71
C SER A 63 -11.73 -6.96 9.08
N ALA A 64 -10.44 -6.59 9.11
CA ALA A 64 -9.70 -6.36 10.34
C ALA A 64 -10.21 -5.15 11.15
N ALA A 65 -10.05 -5.23 12.47
CA ALA A 65 -10.25 -4.10 13.37
C ALA A 65 -8.99 -3.21 13.38
N VAL A 66 -9.18 -1.89 13.28
CA VAL A 66 -8.08 -0.91 13.34
C VAL A 66 -8.09 -0.26 14.73
N ASN A 67 -7.70 -1.03 15.75
CA ASN A 67 -7.77 -0.60 17.15
C ASN A 67 -6.50 -0.91 17.96
N ASN A 68 -5.50 -1.54 17.35
CA ASN A 68 -4.26 -1.95 17.99
C ASN A 68 -3.06 -1.20 17.38
N ASP A 69 -2.37 -0.41 18.20
CA ASP A 69 -1.16 0.32 17.79
C ASP A 69 0.02 -0.62 17.49
N ALA A 70 0.06 -1.81 18.11
CA ALA A 70 1.13 -2.78 17.88
C ALA A 70 1.20 -3.27 16.42
N ASP A 71 0.08 -3.27 15.69
CA ASP A 71 0.03 -3.68 14.28
C ASP A 71 0.76 -2.65 13.40
N PHE A 72 0.55 -1.34 13.67
CA PHE A 72 1.28 -0.26 13.01
C PHE A 72 2.76 -0.25 13.38
N VAL A 73 3.09 -0.51 14.65
CA VAL A 73 4.50 -0.61 15.10
C VAL A 73 5.20 -1.80 14.45
N THR A 74 4.51 -2.93 14.28
CA THR A 74 5.02 -4.08 13.52
C THR A 74 5.32 -3.70 12.07
N GLY A 75 4.40 -2.98 11.42
CA GLY A 75 4.62 -2.46 10.06
C GLY A 75 5.81 -1.51 9.94
N LEU A 76 5.98 -0.58 10.90
CA LEU A 76 7.13 0.33 10.98
C LEU A 76 8.46 -0.44 11.14
N ASN A 77 8.48 -1.45 12.00
CA ASN A 77 9.64 -2.33 12.21
C ASN A 77 9.97 -3.18 10.99
N LEU A 78 8.98 -3.63 10.23
CA LEU A 78 9.22 -4.31 8.95
C LEU A 78 9.89 -3.35 7.95
N LEU A 79 9.34 -2.14 7.83
CA LEU A 79 9.85 -1.14 6.90
C LEU A 79 11.29 -0.73 7.22
N ARG A 80 11.74 -0.82 8.49
CA ARG A 80 13.11 -0.53 8.92
C ARG A 80 14.17 -1.37 8.18
N LYS A 81 13.81 -2.53 7.63
CA LYS A 81 14.72 -3.43 6.90
C LYS A 81 15.06 -2.96 5.48
N PHE A 82 14.31 -1.99 4.96
CA PHE A 82 14.46 -1.48 3.59
C PHE A 82 15.06 -0.07 3.62
N ASP A 83 16.00 0.22 2.73
CA ASP A 83 16.75 1.49 2.73
C ASP A 83 16.10 2.58 1.87
N GLU A 84 15.19 2.21 0.96
CA GLU A 84 14.56 3.13 0.00
C GLU A 84 13.45 4.05 0.59
N PRO A 85 12.64 3.64 1.57
CA PRO A 85 11.57 4.49 2.10
C PRO A 85 12.09 5.72 2.87
N THR A 86 11.84 6.93 2.33
CA THR A 86 12.25 8.21 2.94
C THR A 86 11.12 8.96 3.65
N LEU A 87 9.87 8.69 3.31
CA LEU A 87 8.69 9.31 3.91
C LEU A 87 7.81 8.24 4.57
N LEU A 88 7.36 8.52 5.80
CA LEU A 88 6.45 7.66 6.54
C LEU A 88 5.09 8.33 6.69
N LEU A 89 4.02 7.57 6.46
CA LEU A 89 2.63 7.98 6.70
C LEU A 89 1.78 6.76 7.07
N PHE A 90 0.69 7.00 7.79
CA PHE A 90 -0.21 5.96 8.30
C PHE A 90 -1.66 6.47 8.31
N PRO A 91 -2.28 6.67 7.12
CA PRO A 91 -3.58 7.32 7.00
C PRO A 91 -4.69 6.60 7.79
N ASP A 92 -4.62 5.27 7.91
CA ASP A 92 -5.62 4.49 8.64
C ASP A 92 -5.47 4.55 10.17
N ALA A 93 -4.33 5.03 10.68
CA ALA A 93 -4.10 5.12 12.13
C ALA A 93 -4.99 6.18 12.80
N ILE A 94 -5.60 7.09 12.03
CA ILE A 94 -6.59 8.04 12.54
C ILE A 94 -7.80 7.36 13.20
N ASN A 95 -8.04 6.08 12.92
CA ASN A 95 -9.08 5.29 13.56
C ASN A 95 -8.72 4.82 14.98
N LEU A 96 -7.44 4.88 15.36
CA LEU A 96 -7.01 4.60 16.72
C LEU A 96 -7.51 5.69 17.68
N THR A 97 -7.53 5.39 18.98
CA THR A 97 -7.73 6.42 20.01
C THR A 97 -6.59 7.44 19.94
N ALA A 98 -6.82 8.68 20.39
CA ALA A 98 -5.80 9.73 20.38
C ALA A 98 -4.49 9.30 21.10
N GLU A 99 -4.62 8.52 22.17
CA GLU A 99 -3.47 7.94 22.88
C GLU A 99 -2.67 6.97 22.01
N LYS A 100 -3.34 5.99 21.41
CA LYS A 100 -2.69 4.98 20.57
C LYS A 100 -2.10 5.57 19.29
N LEU A 101 -2.79 6.53 18.67
CA LEU A 101 -2.24 7.28 17.53
C LEU A 101 -0.96 8.01 17.91
N GLY A 102 -0.94 8.67 19.09
CA GLY A 102 0.25 9.32 19.62
C GLY A 102 1.44 8.35 19.78
N LEU A 103 1.19 7.12 20.23
CA LEU A 103 2.24 6.08 20.33
C LEU A 103 2.81 5.72 18.95
N VAL A 104 1.97 5.48 17.94
CA VAL A 104 2.42 5.20 16.57
C VAL A 104 3.25 6.37 16.01
N GLN A 105 2.79 7.60 16.24
CA GLN A 105 3.50 8.82 15.83
C GLN A 105 4.87 8.96 16.50
N GLN A 106 4.96 8.68 17.81
CA GLN A 106 6.23 8.68 18.55
C GLN A 106 7.19 7.60 18.03
N GLN A 107 6.70 6.39 17.72
CA GLN A 107 7.53 5.32 17.17
C GLN A 107 8.04 5.67 15.75
N ALA A 108 7.21 6.30 14.93
CA ALA A 108 7.65 6.79 13.62
C ALA A 108 8.74 7.88 13.75
N LEU A 109 8.60 8.81 14.69
CA LEU A 109 9.63 9.82 14.99
C LEU A 109 10.93 9.20 15.49
N LEU A 110 10.85 8.21 16.38
CA LEU A 110 12.01 7.46 16.86
C LEU A 110 12.74 6.76 15.71
N GLN A 111 12.00 6.06 14.85
CA GLN A 111 12.59 5.40 13.69
C GLN A 111 13.28 6.39 12.73
N CYS A 112 12.67 7.55 12.48
CA CYS A 112 13.30 8.58 11.65
C CYS A 112 14.58 9.14 12.29
N ALA A 113 14.63 9.25 13.61
CA ALA A 113 15.81 9.70 14.32
C ALA A 113 16.93 8.67 14.35
N ASP A 114 16.60 7.39 14.51
CA ASP A 114 17.57 6.29 14.54
C ASP A 114 18.23 6.08 13.18
N LEU A 115 17.47 6.15 12.09
CA LEU A 115 17.97 5.90 10.74
C LEU A 115 18.52 7.17 10.06
N MET A 116 18.02 8.35 10.45
CA MET A 116 18.43 9.69 9.98
C MET A 116 18.16 9.99 8.49
N ASP A 117 17.65 9.04 7.72
CA ASP A 117 17.27 9.15 6.31
C ASP A 117 15.75 9.40 6.12
N ARG A 118 14.92 9.11 7.13
CA ARG A 118 13.46 9.21 7.03
C ARG A 118 12.86 10.49 7.63
N PHE A 119 11.65 10.80 7.19
CA PHE A 119 10.81 11.88 7.71
C PHE A 119 9.35 11.43 7.77
N THR A 120 8.67 11.65 8.89
CA THR A 120 7.26 11.24 9.08
C THR A 120 6.28 12.39 8.87
N VAL A 121 5.22 12.15 8.10
CA VAL A 121 4.13 13.09 7.88
C VAL A 121 2.88 12.55 8.56
N MET A 122 2.36 13.35 9.49
CA MET A 122 1.35 12.93 10.44
C MET A 122 0.07 13.75 10.26
N ASP A 123 -1.05 13.11 10.54
CA ASP A 123 -2.36 13.76 10.58
C ASP A 123 -2.77 14.02 12.02
N VAL A 124 -3.37 15.20 12.25
CA VAL A 124 -4.03 15.52 13.51
C VAL A 124 -5.42 14.89 13.50
N LYS A 125 -5.69 14.06 14.50
CA LYS A 125 -6.98 13.37 14.62
C LYS A 125 -8.09 14.37 14.90
N GLN A 126 -9.16 14.32 14.11
CA GLN A 126 -10.36 15.14 14.32
C GLN A 126 -11.44 14.38 15.07
N GLU A 127 -11.84 14.89 16.23
CA GLU A 127 -12.94 14.35 17.05
C GLU A 127 -13.87 15.45 17.57
N SER A 128 -13.36 16.65 17.81
CA SER A 128 -14.14 17.77 18.36
C SER A 128 -14.01 19.02 17.48
N ASP A 129 -12.99 19.81 17.74
CA ASP A 129 -12.75 21.11 17.12
C ASP A 129 -11.26 21.34 17.01
N LEU A 130 -10.87 22.28 16.14
CA LEU A 130 -9.47 22.62 15.85
C LEU A 130 -8.61 22.80 17.10
N VAL A 131 -9.12 23.50 18.13
CA VAL A 131 -8.34 23.84 19.32
C VAL A 131 -8.11 22.61 20.18
N THR A 132 -9.20 21.89 20.48
CA THR A 132 -9.17 20.67 21.30
C THR A 132 -8.33 19.57 20.63
N ASP A 133 -8.52 19.38 19.32
CA ASP A 133 -7.83 18.34 18.55
C ASP A 133 -6.33 18.63 18.40
N SER A 134 -5.98 19.91 18.18
CA SER A 134 -4.58 20.36 18.15
C SER A 134 -3.90 20.21 19.50
N ALA A 135 -4.58 20.54 20.60
CA ALA A 135 -4.05 20.37 21.95
C ALA A 135 -3.81 18.88 22.27
N ASN A 136 -4.81 18.03 22.00
CA ASN A 136 -4.71 16.58 22.17
C ASN A 136 -3.54 15.98 21.38
N PHE A 137 -3.36 16.38 20.11
CA PHE A 137 -2.21 15.94 19.32
C PHE A 137 -0.87 16.38 19.95
N ARG A 138 -0.76 17.65 20.35
CA ARG A 138 0.47 18.20 20.95
C ARG A 138 0.83 17.49 22.26
N ASP A 139 -0.14 17.10 23.07
CA ASP A 139 0.11 16.37 24.31
C ASP A 139 0.60 14.94 24.05
N ARG A 140 0.09 14.30 22.99
CA ARG A 140 0.34 12.87 22.71
C ARG A 140 1.53 12.58 21.81
N VAL A 141 1.99 13.52 20.98
CA VAL A 141 3.14 13.30 20.07
C VAL A 141 4.50 13.28 20.80
N GLY A 142 4.53 13.63 22.09
CA GLY A 142 5.76 13.65 22.89
C GLY A 142 6.70 14.81 22.54
N ASN A 143 7.89 14.86 23.15
CA ASN A 143 8.86 15.96 23.01
C ASN A 143 10.18 15.54 22.32
N GLN A 144 10.30 14.28 21.91
CA GLN A 144 11.52 13.74 21.33
C GLN A 144 11.47 13.79 19.81
N ASN A 145 12.63 13.99 19.17
CA ASN A 145 12.82 13.82 17.73
C ASN A 145 11.92 14.69 16.82
N LEU A 146 11.34 15.76 17.35
CA LEU A 146 10.34 16.63 16.69
C LEU A 146 10.79 17.19 15.33
N LYS A 147 12.10 17.33 15.11
CA LYS A 147 12.65 17.79 13.83
C LYS A 147 12.36 16.84 12.67
N TYR A 148 12.13 15.55 12.93
CA TYR A 148 11.94 14.52 11.91
C TYR A 148 10.47 14.30 11.48
N GLY A 149 9.55 15.14 11.95
CA GLY A 149 8.15 15.03 11.56
C GLY A 149 7.46 16.35 11.30
N ALA A 150 6.34 16.29 10.57
CA ALA A 150 5.43 17.41 10.37
C ALA A 150 3.98 16.92 10.51
N ALA A 151 3.13 17.74 11.13
CA ALA A 151 1.70 17.47 11.25
C ALA A 151 0.89 18.38 10.35
N TYR A 152 -0.23 17.87 9.83
CA TYR A 152 -1.15 18.60 8.96
C TYR A 152 -2.60 18.51 9.46
N TYR A 153 -3.33 19.61 9.27
CA TYR A 153 -4.75 19.78 9.59
C TYR A 153 -5.37 20.77 8.58
N PRO A 154 -6.64 20.67 8.21
CA PRO A 154 -7.64 19.64 8.56
C PRO A 154 -7.61 18.43 7.61
N TYR A 155 -8.64 17.58 7.68
CA TYR A 155 -8.86 16.50 6.72
C TYR A 155 -9.42 17.07 5.42
N LEU A 156 -9.28 16.29 4.36
CA LEU A 156 -9.63 16.65 3.00
C LEU A 156 -10.94 15.98 2.62
N LYS A 157 -11.88 16.73 2.05
CA LYS A 157 -13.07 16.18 1.40
C LYS A 157 -12.68 15.83 -0.04
N SER A 158 -12.46 14.53 -0.27
CA SER A 158 -12.00 14.03 -1.56
C SER A 158 -13.07 14.20 -2.65
N ALA A 159 -12.62 14.46 -3.89
CA ALA A 159 -13.47 14.53 -5.08
C ALA A 159 -13.84 13.13 -5.62
N PHE A 160 -13.43 12.07 -4.93
CA PHE A 160 -13.56 10.70 -5.39
C PHE A 160 -14.87 10.10 -4.86
N PRO A 161 -15.85 9.82 -5.73
CA PRO A 161 -17.10 9.22 -5.29
C PRO A 161 -16.88 7.77 -4.84
N TYR A 162 -17.75 7.30 -3.96
CA TYR A 162 -17.88 5.86 -3.70
C TYR A 162 -18.48 5.17 -4.92
N THR A 163 -18.08 3.91 -5.10
CA THR A 163 -18.80 2.99 -5.99
C THR A 163 -19.84 2.26 -5.14
N TYR A 164 -21.09 2.28 -5.57
CA TYR A 164 -22.19 1.61 -4.87
C TYR A 164 -22.63 0.38 -5.67
N ARG A 165 -22.72 -0.77 -5.00
CA ARG A 165 -23.33 -1.98 -5.55
C ARG A 165 -24.84 -1.95 -5.32
N PHE A 166 -25.59 -2.67 -6.15
CA PHE A 166 -27.01 -2.92 -5.93
C PHE A 166 -27.25 -3.62 -4.58
N SER A 167 -26.39 -4.56 -4.21
CA SER A 167 -26.42 -5.22 -2.89
C SER A 167 -26.22 -4.25 -1.71
N ASP A 168 -25.53 -3.13 -1.92
CA ASP A 168 -25.35 -2.11 -0.88
C ASP A 168 -26.61 -1.25 -0.67
N ILE A 169 -27.54 -1.23 -1.63
CA ILE A 169 -28.76 -0.41 -1.56
C ILE A 169 -29.98 -1.29 -1.29
N ASN A 170 -30.01 -2.49 -1.87
CA ASN A 170 -31.12 -3.42 -1.77
C ASN A 170 -31.17 -4.08 -0.38
N GLY A 171 -32.38 -4.22 0.18
CA GLY A 171 -32.58 -4.94 1.42
C GLY A 171 -33.92 -4.63 2.09
N VAL A 172 -34.25 -5.42 3.12
CA VAL A 172 -35.49 -5.26 3.92
C VAL A 172 -35.25 -4.56 5.26
N VAL A 173 -33.99 -4.32 5.62
CA VAL A 173 -33.60 -3.64 6.86
C VAL A 173 -33.77 -2.13 6.70
N GLY A 174 -34.06 -1.41 7.79
CA GLY A 174 -34.15 0.05 7.78
C GLY A 174 -32.92 0.70 7.13
N GLY A 175 -33.16 1.70 6.28
CA GLY A 175 -32.13 2.37 5.48
C GLY A 175 -31.79 1.69 4.15
N LYS A 176 -32.33 0.50 3.86
CA LYS A 176 -32.23 -0.15 2.55
C LYS A 176 -33.53 -0.01 1.78
N VAL A 177 -33.45 -0.14 0.46
CA VAL A 177 -34.62 -0.14 -0.43
C VAL A 177 -35.05 -1.58 -0.71
N ASN A 178 -36.30 -1.91 -0.35
CA ASN A 178 -36.87 -3.21 -0.68
C ASN A 178 -37.38 -3.22 -2.13
N PHE A 179 -36.47 -3.31 -3.10
CA PHE A 179 -36.82 -3.32 -4.53
C PHE A 179 -37.75 -4.49 -4.87
N LYS A 180 -37.55 -5.66 -4.28
CA LYS A 180 -38.42 -6.84 -4.44
C LYS A 180 -39.87 -6.55 -4.02
N GLY A 181 -40.06 -5.79 -2.95
CA GLY A 181 -41.38 -5.33 -2.51
C GLY A 181 -42.00 -4.31 -3.47
N ILE A 182 -41.20 -3.34 -3.93
CA ILE A 182 -41.62 -2.30 -4.88
C ILE A 182 -42.09 -2.91 -6.20
N PHE A 183 -41.33 -3.89 -6.73
CA PHE A 183 -41.64 -4.58 -7.98
C PHE A 183 -42.50 -5.85 -7.80
N SER A 184 -43.24 -5.97 -6.70
CA SER A 184 -44.03 -7.17 -6.40
C SER A 184 -45.03 -7.57 -7.48
N THR A 185 -45.55 -6.61 -8.26
CA THR A 185 -46.45 -6.83 -9.40
C THR A 185 -45.73 -7.04 -10.74
N ASN A 186 -44.47 -6.62 -10.86
CA ASN A 186 -43.63 -6.85 -12.04
C ASN A 186 -42.81 -8.13 -11.85
N THR A 187 -43.38 -9.27 -12.25
CA THR A 187 -42.78 -10.59 -12.05
C THR A 187 -41.42 -10.75 -12.73
N THR A 188 -41.16 -10.07 -13.85
CA THR A 188 -39.88 -10.16 -14.56
C THR A 188 -38.77 -9.52 -13.75
N VAL A 189 -38.93 -8.26 -13.35
CA VAL A 189 -37.93 -7.53 -12.56
C VAL A 189 -37.75 -8.19 -11.20
N LYS A 190 -38.84 -8.61 -10.55
CA LYS A 190 -38.79 -9.33 -9.28
C LYS A 190 -37.94 -10.61 -9.38
N ASN A 191 -38.19 -11.45 -10.38
CA ASN A 191 -37.43 -12.69 -10.56
C ASN A 191 -35.95 -12.42 -10.86
N ASN A 192 -35.65 -11.34 -11.61
CA ASN A 192 -34.26 -10.92 -11.85
C ASN A 192 -33.56 -10.47 -10.57
N ILE A 193 -34.25 -9.74 -9.67
CA ILE A 193 -33.71 -9.36 -8.35
C ILE A 193 -33.43 -10.62 -7.51
N GLU A 194 -34.38 -11.56 -7.44
CA GLU A 194 -34.22 -12.81 -6.67
C GLU A 194 -33.07 -13.68 -7.21
N GLU A 195 -32.90 -13.73 -8.52
CA GLU A 195 -31.77 -14.43 -9.15
C GLU A 195 -30.43 -13.73 -8.84
N PHE A 196 -30.39 -12.40 -8.91
CA PHE A 196 -29.20 -11.63 -8.54
C PHE A 196 -28.82 -11.84 -7.06
N GLU A 197 -29.79 -11.80 -6.14
CA GLU A 197 -29.58 -12.06 -4.70
C GLU A 197 -28.92 -13.45 -4.47
N LYS A 198 -29.32 -14.46 -5.24
CA LYS A 198 -28.73 -15.81 -5.20
C LYS A 198 -27.32 -15.82 -5.77
N ILE A 199 -27.08 -15.22 -6.95
CA ILE A 199 -25.74 -15.15 -7.55
C ILE A 199 -24.77 -14.46 -6.60
N ALA A 200 -25.15 -13.32 -6.01
CA ALA A 200 -24.32 -12.58 -5.07
C ALA A 200 -23.97 -13.42 -3.83
N THR A 201 -24.95 -14.13 -3.28
CA THR A 201 -24.75 -15.03 -2.13
C THR A 201 -23.81 -16.19 -2.47
N ASP A 202 -24.02 -16.81 -3.62
CA ASP A 202 -23.24 -17.96 -4.08
C ASP A 202 -21.78 -17.56 -4.39
N VAL A 203 -21.56 -16.43 -5.07
CA VAL A 203 -20.21 -15.89 -5.38
C VAL A 203 -19.46 -15.57 -4.09
N ALA A 204 -20.09 -14.85 -3.15
CA ALA A 204 -19.47 -14.51 -1.86
C ALA A 204 -19.09 -15.77 -1.06
N ALA A 205 -19.91 -16.80 -1.15
CA ALA A 205 -19.67 -18.05 -0.44
C ALA A 205 -18.56 -18.90 -1.11
N LEU A 206 -18.43 -18.86 -2.43
CA LEU A 206 -17.27 -19.43 -3.15
C LEU A 206 -15.97 -18.70 -2.82
N GLN A 207 -16.00 -17.36 -2.81
CA GLN A 207 -14.85 -16.53 -2.43
C GLN A 207 -14.42 -16.81 -0.97
N SER A 208 -15.37 -16.94 -0.05
CA SER A 208 -15.09 -17.24 1.36
C SER A 208 -14.55 -18.66 1.58
N ALA A 209 -14.89 -19.60 0.70
CA ALA A 209 -14.37 -20.97 0.76
C ALA A 209 -12.92 -21.08 0.26
N TRP A 210 -12.45 -20.10 -0.53
CA TRP A 210 -11.10 -20.11 -1.10
C TRP A 210 -10.06 -19.56 -0.12
N THR A 211 -9.36 -20.49 0.54
CA THR A 211 -8.21 -20.20 1.39
C THR A 211 -6.94 -20.78 0.75
N PRO A 212 -6.18 -20.01 -0.05
CA PRO A 212 -5.00 -20.53 -0.74
C PRO A 212 -3.90 -20.90 0.27
N THR A 213 -3.30 -22.06 0.06
CA THR A 213 -2.21 -22.59 0.90
C THR A 213 -0.98 -22.84 0.04
N GLU A 214 0.12 -22.18 0.39
CA GLU A 214 1.40 -22.42 -0.27
C GLU A 214 2.02 -23.75 0.16
N VAL A 215 2.78 -24.35 -0.75
CA VAL A 215 3.53 -25.58 -0.45
C VAL A 215 4.70 -25.29 0.49
N ALA A 216 4.77 -26.05 1.59
CA ALA A 216 5.85 -25.95 2.58
C ALA A 216 7.20 -26.45 2.04
N VAL A 217 8.28 -25.80 2.48
CA VAL A 217 9.68 -26.15 2.16
C VAL A 217 10.47 -26.55 3.42
N PRO A 218 11.49 -27.42 3.31
CA PRO A 218 11.98 -28.10 2.10
C PRO A 218 11.24 -29.42 1.78
N ILE A 219 11.15 -29.77 0.49
CA ILE A 219 10.67 -31.08 0.01
C ILE A 219 11.89 -31.98 -0.22
N ASP A 220 12.25 -32.76 0.80
CA ASP A 220 13.44 -33.61 0.83
C ASP A 220 13.12 -35.11 1.01
N THR A 221 11.84 -35.47 1.03
CA THR A 221 11.35 -36.84 1.25
C THR A 221 10.07 -37.10 0.47
N HIS A 222 9.81 -38.38 0.15
CA HIS A 222 8.57 -38.85 -0.50
C HIS A 222 7.31 -38.42 0.26
N ALA A 223 7.31 -38.53 1.59
CA ALA A 223 6.19 -38.12 2.43
C ALA A 223 5.89 -36.61 2.33
N LYS A 224 6.93 -35.77 2.27
CA LYS A 224 6.77 -34.33 2.08
C LYS A 224 6.30 -34.00 0.66
N LEU A 225 6.79 -34.70 -0.36
CA LEU A 225 6.32 -34.54 -1.74
C LEU A 225 4.84 -34.92 -1.89
N LYS A 226 4.42 -36.04 -1.28
CA LYS A 226 3.03 -36.45 -1.23
C LYS A 226 2.17 -35.37 -0.57
N THR A 227 2.59 -34.86 0.59
CA THR A 227 1.91 -33.77 1.30
C THR A 227 1.76 -32.52 0.41
N ALA A 228 2.83 -32.14 -0.30
CA ALA A 228 2.82 -30.99 -1.21
C ALA A 228 1.89 -31.19 -2.42
N THR A 229 1.83 -32.40 -2.96
CA THR A 229 0.94 -32.76 -4.07
C THR A 229 -0.52 -32.79 -3.61
N ASP A 230 -0.80 -33.32 -2.41
CA ASP A 230 -2.13 -33.31 -1.78
C ASP A 230 -2.65 -31.88 -1.54
N VAL A 231 -1.76 -30.93 -1.20
CA VAL A 231 -2.10 -29.50 -1.13
C VAL A 231 -2.58 -28.98 -2.49
N CYS A 232 -1.85 -29.25 -3.57
CA CYS A 232 -2.23 -28.81 -4.93
C CYS A 232 -3.59 -29.38 -5.36
N TRP A 233 -3.84 -30.66 -5.11
CA TRP A 233 -5.12 -31.29 -5.38
C TRP A 233 -6.25 -30.71 -4.53
N THR A 234 -5.99 -30.39 -3.26
CA THR A 234 -6.97 -29.76 -2.38
C THR A 234 -7.36 -28.38 -2.88
N LEU A 235 -6.42 -27.59 -3.37
CA LEU A 235 -6.71 -26.28 -3.98
C LEU A 235 -7.62 -26.40 -5.21
N LEU A 236 -7.33 -27.33 -6.13
CA LEU A 236 -8.20 -27.56 -7.29
C LEU A 236 -9.62 -28.01 -6.88
N LYS A 237 -9.74 -28.76 -5.77
CA LYS A 237 -11.03 -29.22 -5.25
C LYS A 237 -11.90 -28.11 -4.71
N THR A 238 -11.32 -27.08 -4.10
CA THR A 238 -12.09 -26.03 -3.41
C THR A 238 -13.08 -25.33 -4.33
N ILE A 239 -12.68 -25.01 -5.57
CA ILE A 239 -13.59 -24.45 -6.59
C ILE A 239 -14.21 -25.56 -7.46
N GLY A 240 -13.47 -26.66 -7.63
CA GLY A 240 -13.84 -27.76 -8.49
C GLY A 240 -14.96 -28.68 -8.01
N LYS A 241 -15.44 -28.53 -6.76
CA LYS A 241 -16.47 -29.39 -6.18
C LYS A 241 -17.65 -28.60 -5.59
N PRO A 242 -18.90 -28.97 -5.92
CA PRO A 242 -20.10 -28.48 -5.26
C PRO A 242 -20.48 -29.38 -4.08
N ILE A 243 -19.85 -29.19 -2.92
CA ILE A 243 -20.50 -29.54 -1.65
C ILE A 243 -20.11 -28.47 -0.64
N ALA A 244 -21.06 -27.59 -0.34
CA ALA A 244 -20.93 -26.40 0.49
C ALA A 244 -20.13 -25.25 -0.16
N PRO A 245 -20.81 -24.23 -0.71
CA PRO A 245 -22.27 -24.04 -0.75
C PRO A 245 -22.89 -24.75 -1.95
N THR A 246 -24.05 -25.40 -1.76
CA THR A 246 -24.94 -25.71 -2.89
C THR A 246 -25.32 -24.38 -3.52
N LEU A 247 -24.86 -24.12 -4.75
CA LEU A 247 -25.22 -22.91 -5.46
C LEU A 247 -26.73 -22.88 -5.65
N THR A 248 -27.34 -21.77 -5.23
CA THR A 248 -28.79 -21.55 -5.25
C THR A 248 -29.26 -20.86 -6.53
N SER A 249 -28.36 -20.17 -7.23
CA SER A 249 -28.57 -19.53 -8.52
C SER A 249 -28.86 -20.55 -9.61
N THR A 250 -29.71 -20.16 -10.56
CA THR A 250 -29.97 -20.93 -11.78
C THR A 250 -28.96 -20.64 -12.90
N LYS A 251 -28.27 -19.48 -12.87
CA LYS A 251 -27.31 -19.05 -13.90
C LYS A 251 -25.85 -19.36 -13.57
N LEU A 252 -25.42 -19.13 -12.33
CA LEU A 252 -24.02 -19.25 -11.93
C LEU A 252 -23.41 -20.66 -12.12
N PRO A 253 -24.13 -21.77 -11.88
CA PRO A 253 -23.52 -23.11 -11.99
C PRO A 253 -22.93 -23.44 -13.37
N ALA A 254 -23.57 -23.00 -14.46
CA ALA A 254 -23.07 -23.24 -15.81
C ALA A 254 -21.80 -22.43 -16.09
N VAL A 255 -21.80 -21.14 -15.72
CA VAL A 255 -20.64 -20.25 -15.85
C VAL A 255 -19.45 -20.79 -15.04
N ALA A 256 -19.70 -21.22 -13.80
CA ALA A 256 -18.67 -21.81 -12.95
C ALA A 256 -18.04 -23.06 -13.57
N GLN A 257 -18.85 -23.94 -14.17
CA GLN A 257 -18.37 -25.14 -14.85
C GLN A 257 -17.49 -24.81 -16.05
N ASP A 258 -17.89 -23.83 -16.86
CA ASP A 258 -17.12 -23.39 -18.02
C ASP A 258 -15.78 -22.77 -17.60
N LEU A 259 -15.76 -21.93 -16.58
CA LEU A 259 -14.54 -21.31 -16.07
C LEU A 259 -13.56 -22.35 -15.51
N VAL A 260 -14.04 -23.30 -14.70
CA VAL A 260 -13.21 -24.40 -14.18
C VAL A 260 -12.64 -25.25 -15.32
N THR A 261 -13.48 -25.57 -16.32
CA THR A 261 -13.07 -26.36 -17.48
C THR A 261 -11.99 -25.66 -18.31
N ASN A 262 -12.15 -24.36 -18.54
CA ASN A 262 -11.26 -23.59 -19.42
C ASN A 262 -9.95 -23.18 -18.72
N PHE A 263 -9.98 -22.90 -17.41
CA PHE A 263 -8.83 -22.33 -16.71
C PHE A 263 -8.14 -23.29 -15.76
N LEU A 264 -8.85 -24.23 -15.13
CA LEU A 264 -8.26 -25.08 -14.08
C LEU A 264 -7.98 -26.50 -14.52
N LYS A 265 -8.74 -27.04 -15.49
CA LYS A 265 -8.60 -28.42 -15.97
C LYS A 265 -7.18 -28.77 -16.44
N LYS A 266 -6.46 -27.81 -17.03
CA LYS A 266 -5.06 -27.99 -17.43
C LYS A 266 -4.16 -28.37 -16.25
N TYR A 267 -4.35 -27.76 -15.07
CA TYR A 267 -3.50 -28.05 -13.92
C TYR A 267 -3.78 -29.42 -13.29
N ALA A 268 -5.00 -29.94 -13.45
CA ALA A 268 -5.27 -31.33 -13.13
C ALA A 268 -4.50 -32.28 -14.07
N GLN A 269 -4.41 -31.94 -15.36
CA GLN A 269 -3.55 -32.68 -16.31
C GLN A 269 -2.06 -32.55 -15.92
N ASP A 270 -1.58 -31.35 -15.60
CA ASP A 270 -0.19 -31.12 -15.20
C ASP A 270 0.18 -31.94 -13.93
N LEU A 271 -0.74 -32.08 -12.96
CA LEU A 271 -0.53 -32.93 -11.78
C LEU A 271 -0.52 -34.43 -12.12
N VAL A 272 -1.34 -34.87 -13.08
CA VAL A 272 -1.32 -36.25 -13.59
C VAL A 272 -0.01 -36.53 -14.33
N ASP A 273 0.44 -35.61 -15.17
CA ASP A 273 1.71 -35.72 -15.91
C ASP A 273 2.90 -35.73 -14.95
N PHE A 274 2.89 -34.87 -13.93
CA PHE A 274 3.90 -34.88 -12.86
C PHE A 274 3.92 -36.22 -12.13
N LYS A 275 2.74 -36.75 -11.74
CA LYS A 275 2.61 -38.05 -11.09
C LYS A 275 3.21 -39.16 -11.96
N LYS A 276 2.86 -39.21 -13.24
CA LYS A 276 3.36 -40.22 -14.18
C LYS A 276 4.87 -40.13 -14.40
N ALA A 277 5.41 -38.92 -14.52
CA ALA A 277 6.85 -38.70 -14.62
C ALA A 277 7.60 -39.12 -13.35
N TYR A 278 6.98 -38.93 -12.17
CA TYR A 278 7.59 -39.31 -10.91
C TYR A 278 7.59 -40.83 -10.71
N GLU A 279 6.47 -41.51 -10.98
CA GLU A 279 6.28 -42.95 -10.74
C GLU A 279 7.25 -43.86 -11.53
N VAL A 280 7.92 -43.34 -12.57
CA VAL A 280 8.91 -44.09 -13.36
C VAL A 280 10.36 -43.97 -12.85
N LEU A 281 10.63 -43.07 -11.89
CA LEU A 281 11.96 -42.83 -11.34
C LEU A 281 12.43 -43.96 -10.42
N LYS A 282 13.74 -44.15 -10.33
CA LYS A 282 14.37 -45.25 -9.60
C LYS A 282 15.52 -44.77 -8.71
N LYS A 283 15.81 -45.53 -7.65
CA LYS A 283 17.02 -45.35 -6.82
C LYS A 283 18.26 -45.66 -7.64
N ALA A 284 19.42 -45.24 -7.15
CA ALA A 284 20.73 -45.64 -7.67
C ALA A 284 20.92 -47.16 -7.76
N ASP A 285 20.20 -47.95 -6.95
CA ASP A 285 20.23 -49.43 -6.96
C ASP A 285 19.24 -50.08 -7.95
N GLY A 286 18.48 -49.28 -8.71
CA GLY A 286 17.52 -49.75 -9.70
C GLY A 286 16.16 -50.16 -9.15
N THR A 287 15.96 -50.08 -7.82
CA THR A 287 14.63 -50.26 -7.21
C THR A 287 13.77 -49.01 -7.41
N THR A 288 12.45 -49.17 -7.46
CA THR A 288 11.50 -48.05 -7.50
C THR A 288 11.66 -47.20 -6.24
N ASP A 289 11.94 -45.91 -6.40
CA ASP A 289 12.13 -44.95 -5.31
C ASP A 289 10.90 -44.08 -5.08
N VAL A 290 9.69 -44.62 -5.18
CA VAL A 290 8.49 -43.77 -5.26
C VAL A 290 7.31 -44.38 -4.52
N ASP A 291 6.73 -43.59 -3.63
CA ASP A 291 5.43 -43.84 -3.01
C ASP A 291 4.32 -43.25 -3.89
N ASP A 292 3.11 -43.84 -3.88
CA ASP A 292 1.95 -43.28 -4.60
C ASP A 292 1.66 -41.87 -4.09
N LEU A 293 1.82 -40.89 -4.98
CA LEU A 293 1.66 -39.47 -4.68
C LEU A 293 0.19 -39.09 -4.40
N SER A 294 -0.79 -39.93 -4.76
CA SER A 294 -2.19 -39.93 -4.27
C SER A 294 -3.12 -40.71 -5.22
N ALA A 295 -4.08 -41.46 -4.65
CA ALA A 295 -5.15 -42.12 -5.40
C ALA A 295 -6.45 -41.29 -5.39
N LEU A 296 -6.60 -40.36 -6.34
CA LEU A 296 -7.81 -39.52 -6.44
C LEU A 296 -8.97 -40.18 -7.21
N ASP A 297 -8.74 -41.32 -7.86
CA ASP A 297 -9.76 -42.05 -8.64
C ASP A 297 -10.99 -42.48 -7.83
N ASN A 298 -10.83 -42.56 -6.51
CA ASN A 298 -11.89 -42.91 -5.57
C ASN A 298 -12.58 -41.70 -4.94
N ASP A 299 -12.12 -40.47 -5.21
CA ASP A 299 -12.75 -39.27 -4.69
C ASP A 299 -13.99 -38.92 -5.52
N THR A 300 -15.14 -39.49 -5.14
CA THR A 300 -16.43 -39.29 -5.81
C THR A 300 -16.83 -37.82 -5.92
N ALA A 301 -16.38 -37.00 -4.97
CA ALA A 301 -16.69 -35.60 -4.99
C ALA A 301 -15.87 -34.84 -6.08
N PHE A 302 -14.77 -35.42 -6.60
CA PHE A 302 -13.98 -34.84 -7.70
C PHE A 302 -14.60 -35.12 -9.08
N LYS A 303 -15.43 -36.16 -9.18
CA LYS A 303 -15.90 -36.73 -10.47
C LYS A 303 -16.87 -35.87 -11.28
N SER A 304 -17.37 -34.76 -10.73
CA SER A 304 -18.33 -33.88 -11.40
C SER A 304 -17.66 -33.10 -12.56
N VAL A 305 -17.25 -31.86 -12.33
CA VAL A 305 -16.70 -30.95 -13.35
C VAL A 305 -15.42 -31.50 -14.01
N TRP A 306 -14.67 -32.32 -13.28
CA TRP A 306 -13.36 -32.82 -13.73
C TRP A 306 -13.42 -34.16 -14.46
N GLY A 307 -14.56 -34.85 -14.43
CA GLY A 307 -14.66 -36.23 -14.88
C GLY A 307 -13.82 -37.19 -14.04
N ASN A 308 -13.52 -38.37 -14.58
CA ASN A 308 -12.74 -39.38 -13.88
C ASN A 308 -11.23 -39.14 -14.09
N ILE A 309 -10.45 -38.91 -13.02
CA ILE A 309 -9.00 -38.68 -13.11
C ILE A 309 -8.29 -39.86 -13.80
N SER A 310 -8.70 -41.10 -13.54
CA SER A 310 -8.16 -42.30 -14.21
C SER A 310 -8.35 -42.30 -15.74
N ALA A 311 -9.20 -41.42 -16.28
CA ALA A 311 -9.35 -41.25 -17.72
C ALA A 311 -8.35 -40.24 -18.32
N TYR A 312 -7.61 -39.50 -17.49
CA TYR A 312 -6.56 -38.60 -17.95
C TYR A 312 -5.38 -39.45 -18.43
N THR A 313 -5.06 -39.32 -19.71
CA THR A 313 -3.87 -39.95 -20.30
C THR A 313 -2.67 -39.05 -20.12
N GLU A 314 -1.50 -39.64 -19.90
CA GLU A 314 -0.24 -38.90 -19.86
C GLU A 314 -0.03 -38.10 -21.16
N SER A 315 0.37 -36.83 -21.03
CA SER A 315 0.68 -35.98 -22.19
C SER A 315 1.90 -36.51 -22.94
N ALA A 316 1.88 -36.40 -24.27
CA ALA A 316 2.99 -36.77 -25.14
C ALA A 316 3.44 -35.54 -25.96
N PRO A 317 4.61 -34.93 -25.68
CA PRO A 317 5.59 -35.30 -24.64
C PRO A 317 5.15 -34.86 -23.23
N ASN A 318 5.58 -35.60 -22.20
CA ASN A 318 5.36 -35.23 -20.80
C ASN A 318 6.40 -34.16 -20.39
N PRO A 319 5.96 -32.97 -19.92
CA PRO A 319 6.85 -31.86 -19.61
C PRO A 319 7.74 -32.08 -18.38
N TYR A 320 7.43 -33.07 -17.53
CA TYR A 320 8.13 -33.32 -16.27
C TYR A 320 9.21 -34.40 -16.36
N THR A 321 9.15 -35.31 -17.34
CA THR A 321 10.01 -36.50 -17.43
C THR A 321 11.51 -36.20 -17.30
N ASP A 322 12.02 -35.20 -18.02
CA ASP A 322 13.45 -34.81 -17.92
C ASP A 322 13.70 -33.67 -16.92
N LEU A 323 12.64 -33.02 -16.43
CA LEU A 323 12.74 -31.86 -15.54
C LEU A 323 13.04 -32.27 -14.10
N ILE A 324 12.51 -33.40 -13.64
CA ILE A 324 12.51 -33.78 -12.21
C ILE A 324 13.60 -34.79 -11.84
N LYS A 325 14.39 -35.25 -12.82
CA LYS A 325 15.48 -36.20 -12.60
C LYS A 325 16.85 -35.52 -12.45
N VAL A 326 17.80 -36.23 -11.84
CA VAL A 326 19.20 -35.79 -11.73
C VAL A 326 19.78 -35.60 -13.13
N ALA A 327 20.44 -34.46 -13.37
CA ALA A 327 21.06 -34.19 -14.67
C ALA A 327 22.29 -35.09 -14.86
N VAL A 328 22.49 -35.61 -16.07
CA VAL A 328 23.73 -36.29 -16.44
C VAL A 328 24.85 -35.26 -16.51
N PRO A 329 25.89 -35.32 -15.65
CA PRO A 329 26.98 -34.36 -15.69
C PRO A 329 27.79 -34.48 -16.98
N ALA A 330 28.27 -33.35 -17.53
CA ALA A 330 29.17 -33.36 -18.68
C ALA A 330 30.55 -33.96 -18.34
N ASP A 331 31.03 -33.72 -17.12
CA ASP A 331 32.24 -34.31 -16.54
C ASP A 331 31.90 -34.89 -15.15
N GLY A 332 31.59 -36.19 -15.08
CA GLY A 332 31.25 -36.87 -13.84
C GLY A 332 30.68 -38.29 -14.03
N PRO A 333 30.42 -39.03 -12.94
CA PRO A 333 29.77 -40.34 -13.02
C PRO A 333 28.34 -40.18 -13.55
N ILE A 334 28.02 -40.94 -14.60
CA ILE A 334 26.68 -41.01 -15.17
C ILE A 334 25.78 -41.79 -14.20
N PRO A 335 24.64 -41.24 -13.75
CA PRO A 335 23.67 -41.97 -12.95
C PRO A 335 23.25 -43.28 -13.65
N ALA A 336 23.22 -44.39 -12.92
CA ALA A 336 22.88 -45.69 -13.49
C ALA A 336 21.39 -45.78 -13.89
N HIS A 337 20.55 -44.93 -13.28
CA HIS A 337 19.12 -44.84 -13.48
C HIS A 337 18.64 -43.39 -13.44
N ASP A 338 17.41 -43.14 -13.89
CA ASP A 338 16.76 -41.84 -13.75
C ASP A 338 16.36 -41.63 -12.27
N GLU A 339 17.28 -41.04 -11.49
CA GLU A 339 17.11 -40.75 -10.06
C GLU A 339 16.33 -39.45 -9.80
N PRO A 340 15.53 -39.35 -8.73
CA PRO A 340 14.79 -38.14 -8.40
C PRO A 340 15.70 -37.01 -7.88
N ASP A 341 15.52 -35.80 -8.42
CA ASP A 341 16.17 -34.58 -7.95
C ASP A 341 15.18 -33.76 -7.10
N PHE A 342 15.27 -33.91 -5.77
CA PHE A 342 14.37 -33.23 -4.83
C PHE A 342 14.43 -31.69 -4.93
N GLY A 343 15.55 -31.11 -5.36
CA GLY A 343 15.65 -29.67 -5.59
C GLY A 343 14.82 -29.22 -6.79
N LYS A 344 14.90 -29.96 -7.91
CA LYS A 344 14.08 -29.68 -9.10
C LYS A 344 12.61 -30.02 -8.89
N ILE A 345 12.31 -31.12 -8.19
CA ILE A 345 10.95 -31.50 -7.79
C ILE A 345 10.32 -30.40 -6.95
N GLN A 346 11.05 -29.88 -5.95
CA GLN A 346 10.57 -28.77 -5.12
C GLN A 346 10.19 -27.57 -5.99
N LEU A 347 11.08 -27.16 -6.91
CA LEU A 347 10.81 -26.04 -7.80
C LEU A 347 9.61 -26.30 -8.73
N ALA A 348 9.46 -27.53 -9.25
CA ALA A 348 8.35 -27.90 -10.12
C ALA A 348 6.99 -27.83 -9.40
N ILE A 349 6.90 -28.39 -8.19
CA ILE A 349 5.69 -28.35 -7.38
C ILE A 349 5.37 -26.94 -6.89
N GLN A 350 6.37 -26.16 -6.47
CA GLN A 350 6.15 -24.76 -6.09
C GLN A 350 5.58 -23.92 -7.25
N LYS A 351 6.12 -24.11 -8.47
CA LYS A 351 5.59 -23.45 -9.67
C LYS A 351 4.16 -23.87 -9.97
N LEU A 352 3.84 -25.16 -9.85
CA LEU A 352 2.50 -25.68 -10.08
C LEU A 352 1.50 -25.17 -9.03
N ASN A 353 1.88 -25.16 -7.75
CA ASN A 353 1.10 -24.60 -6.66
C ASN A 353 0.78 -23.11 -6.89
N ALA A 354 1.80 -22.29 -7.20
CA ALA A 354 1.60 -20.88 -7.50
C ALA A 354 0.71 -20.67 -8.74
N ALA A 355 0.88 -21.48 -9.79
CA ALA A 355 0.06 -21.40 -10.99
C ALA A 355 -1.41 -21.75 -10.71
N ILE A 356 -1.68 -22.79 -9.90
CA ILE A 356 -3.03 -23.16 -9.46
C ILE A 356 -3.66 -22.03 -8.65
N ILE A 357 -2.92 -21.45 -7.70
CA ILE A 357 -3.43 -20.34 -6.88
C ILE A 357 -3.82 -19.15 -7.77
N ASN A 358 -2.93 -18.74 -8.68
CA ASN A 358 -3.18 -17.63 -9.59
C ASN A 358 -4.35 -17.90 -10.54
N ALA A 359 -4.43 -19.10 -11.12
CA ALA A 359 -5.52 -19.45 -12.01
C ALA A 359 -6.86 -19.50 -11.28
N THR A 360 -6.88 -20.01 -10.05
CA THR A 360 -8.07 -20.04 -9.20
C THR A 360 -8.54 -18.64 -8.83
N ASN A 361 -7.62 -17.74 -8.49
CA ASN A 361 -7.93 -16.32 -8.28
C ASN A 361 -8.56 -15.67 -9.53
N ASN A 362 -8.03 -15.97 -10.73
CA ASN A 362 -8.60 -15.47 -11.98
C ASN A 362 -10.02 -16.01 -12.25
N VAL A 363 -10.30 -17.26 -11.88
CA VAL A 363 -11.65 -17.84 -11.96
C VAL A 363 -12.62 -17.12 -11.03
N LEU A 364 -12.23 -16.87 -9.78
CA LEU A 364 -13.04 -16.11 -8.82
C LEU A 364 -13.29 -14.68 -9.30
N GLN A 365 -12.28 -14.03 -9.88
CA GLN A 365 -12.45 -12.71 -10.48
C GLN A 365 -13.44 -12.74 -11.65
N SER A 366 -13.35 -13.77 -12.52
CA SER A 366 -14.28 -13.92 -13.64
C SER A 366 -15.74 -14.16 -13.17
N MET A 367 -15.92 -14.81 -12.01
CA MET A 367 -17.23 -14.95 -11.38
C MET A 367 -17.76 -13.63 -10.81
N ASP A 368 -16.89 -12.80 -10.23
CA ASP A 368 -17.24 -11.44 -9.78
C ASP A 368 -17.60 -10.53 -10.96
N ASP A 369 -16.87 -10.66 -12.09
CA ASP A 369 -17.19 -9.94 -13.33
C ASP A 369 -18.56 -10.34 -13.89
N PHE A 370 -18.91 -11.63 -13.80
CA PHE A 370 -20.25 -12.11 -14.14
C PHE A 370 -21.33 -11.53 -13.22
N LEU A 371 -21.07 -11.46 -11.90
CA LEU A 371 -21.95 -10.81 -10.95
C LEU A 371 -22.18 -9.33 -11.32
N LEU A 372 -21.10 -8.59 -11.65
CA LEU A 372 -21.19 -7.20 -12.09
C LEU A 372 -21.97 -7.06 -13.41
N PHE A 373 -21.83 -8.00 -14.35
CA PHE A 373 -22.61 -8.00 -15.58
C PHE A 373 -24.11 -8.17 -15.31
N GLU A 374 -24.49 -9.13 -14.46
CA GLU A 374 -25.88 -9.36 -14.07
C GLU A 374 -26.44 -8.18 -13.26
N GLU A 375 -25.62 -7.56 -12.39
CA GLU A 375 -25.96 -6.33 -11.68
C GLU A 375 -26.32 -5.20 -12.64
N ASN A 376 -25.46 -4.92 -13.62
CA ASN A 376 -25.67 -3.86 -14.60
C ASN A 376 -26.95 -4.07 -15.42
N ASN A 377 -27.21 -5.32 -15.82
CA ASN A 377 -28.45 -5.68 -16.50
C ASN A 377 -29.68 -5.47 -15.61
N LEU A 378 -29.58 -5.76 -14.31
CA LEU A 378 -30.67 -5.57 -13.36
C LEU A 378 -30.93 -4.08 -13.11
N VAL A 379 -29.91 -3.29 -12.78
CA VAL A 379 -30.08 -1.87 -12.42
C VAL A 379 -30.62 -1.03 -13.58
N SER A 380 -30.31 -1.41 -14.83
CA SER A 380 -30.89 -0.78 -16.03
C SER A 380 -32.42 -0.94 -16.15
N GLN A 381 -33.00 -1.92 -15.46
CA GLN A 381 -34.45 -2.16 -15.42
C GLN A 381 -35.14 -1.37 -14.30
N ILE A 382 -34.39 -0.67 -13.44
CA ILE A 382 -34.89 0.07 -12.27
C ILE A 382 -34.76 1.58 -12.54
N PRO A 383 -35.85 2.28 -12.94
CA PRO A 383 -35.77 3.65 -13.45
C PRO A 383 -35.21 4.71 -12.49
N PHE A 384 -35.38 4.51 -11.18
CA PHE A 384 -34.97 5.46 -10.14
C PHE A 384 -33.64 5.07 -9.47
N TYR A 385 -33.01 3.98 -9.88
CA TYR A 385 -31.73 3.53 -9.30
C TYR A 385 -30.61 4.55 -9.54
N GLU A 386 -30.52 5.10 -10.76
CA GLU A 386 -29.53 6.14 -11.09
C GLU A 386 -29.70 7.40 -10.23
N ALA A 387 -30.94 7.80 -9.95
CA ALA A 387 -31.22 8.93 -9.07
C ALA A 387 -30.74 8.67 -7.63
N ILE A 388 -30.93 7.44 -7.11
CA ILE A 388 -30.42 7.04 -5.80
C ILE A 388 -28.89 7.14 -5.77
N VAL A 389 -28.22 6.54 -6.76
CA VAL A 389 -26.75 6.55 -6.85
C VAL A 389 -26.22 7.99 -6.98
N ALA A 390 -26.86 8.84 -7.78
CA ALA A 390 -26.50 10.24 -7.91
C ALA A 390 -26.65 11.01 -6.60
N LYS A 391 -27.70 10.72 -5.81
CA LYS A 391 -27.90 11.33 -4.49
C LYS A 391 -26.85 10.86 -3.49
N LEU A 392 -26.59 9.56 -3.43
CA LEU A 392 -25.57 8.99 -2.55
C LEU A 392 -24.17 9.52 -2.87
N SER A 393 -23.86 9.70 -4.15
CA SER A 393 -22.59 10.24 -4.64
C SER A 393 -22.33 11.70 -4.24
N GLN A 394 -23.33 12.42 -3.70
CA GLN A 394 -23.13 13.73 -3.08
C GLN A 394 -22.47 13.65 -1.71
N SER A 395 -22.51 12.48 -1.07
CA SER A 395 -21.81 12.23 0.19
C SER A 395 -20.31 12.21 -0.06
N MET A 396 -19.59 13.10 0.60
CA MET A 396 -18.15 13.27 0.41
C MET A 396 -17.40 12.27 1.28
N ASN A 397 -16.25 11.78 0.83
CA ASN A 397 -15.36 10.98 1.66
C ASN A 397 -14.23 11.86 2.23
N THR A 398 -14.11 11.86 3.56
CA THR A 398 -13.01 12.49 4.27
C THR A 398 -11.77 11.60 4.25
N VAL A 399 -10.63 12.22 3.95
CA VAL A 399 -9.33 11.57 3.87
C VAL A 399 -8.32 12.42 4.66
N PRO A 400 -7.44 11.81 5.46
CA PRO A 400 -6.35 12.52 6.10
C PRO A 400 -5.45 13.21 5.07
N ALA A 401 -4.81 14.31 5.47
CA ALA A 401 -4.06 15.17 4.57
C ALA A 401 -2.70 14.58 4.14
N SER A 402 -2.12 13.69 4.95
CA SER A 402 -0.77 13.14 4.76
C SER A 402 -0.54 12.60 3.35
N GLY A 403 -1.49 11.82 2.80
CA GLY A 403 -1.38 11.26 1.44
C GLY A 403 -1.24 12.32 0.35
N ALA A 404 -2.07 13.36 0.37
CA ALA A 404 -1.97 14.46 -0.59
C ALA A 404 -0.67 15.26 -0.41
N VAL A 405 -0.30 15.53 0.83
CA VAL A 405 0.88 16.34 1.18
C VAL A 405 2.18 15.65 0.77
N VAL A 406 2.32 14.34 0.98
CA VAL A 406 3.54 13.63 0.54
C VAL A 406 3.61 13.51 -0.99
N GLY A 407 2.46 13.54 -1.68
CA GLY A 407 2.41 13.72 -3.13
C GLY A 407 2.98 15.09 -3.53
N ILE A 408 2.54 16.16 -2.86
CA ILE A 408 3.07 17.52 -3.06
C ILE A 408 4.56 17.60 -2.75
N TYR A 409 5.06 16.89 -1.73
CA TYR A 409 6.50 16.80 -1.45
C TYR A 409 7.23 16.22 -2.65
N ALA A 410 6.81 15.05 -3.14
CA ALA A 410 7.42 14.39 -4.30
C ALA A 410 7.41 15.29 -5.54
N GLN A 411 6.28 15.93 -5.84
CA GLN A 411 6.14 16.86 -6.97
C GLN A 411 7.08 18.07 -6.82
N THR A 412 7.15 18.65 -5.62
CA THR A 412 8.01 19.81 -5.35
C THR A 412 9.48 19.43 -5.47
N ASP A 413 9.88 18.30 -4.91
CA ASP A 413 11.25 17.82 -4.96
C ASP A 413 11.69 17.56 -6.41
N ASN A 414 10.84 16.91 -7.21
CA ASN A 414 11.13 16.61 -8.62
C ASN A 414 11.24 17.85 -9.51
N THR A 415 10.51 18.93 -9.19
CA THR A 415 10.44 20.12 -10.04
C THR A 415 11.29 21.29 -9.56
N ARG A 416 11.57 21.37 -8.26
CA ARG A 416 12.18 22.53 -7.60
C ARG A 416 13.29 22.17 -6.62
N GLY A 417 13.53 20.87 -6.38
CA GLY A 417 14.50 20.36 -5.41
C GLY A 417 13.96 20.33 -3.98
N VAL A 418 14.53 19.44 -3.17
CA VAL A 418 14.12 19.19 -1.76
C VAL A 418 14.24 20.43 -0.87
N TRP A 419 15.11 21.36 -1.25
CA TRP A 419 15.32 22.63 -0.55
C TRP A 419 14.18 23.64 -0.74
N LYS A 420 13.23 23.40 -1.65
CA LYS A 420 12.04 24.25 -1.79
C LYS A 420 10.97 23.82 -0.77
N SER A 421 10.44 24.79 -0.03
CA SER A 421 9.30 24.55 0.87
C SER A 421 8.07 24.03 0.09
N PRO A 422 7.41 22.96 0.55
CA PRO A 422 6.19 22.42 -0.05
C PRO A 422 4.92 23.23 0.29
N ALA A 423 5.07 24.38 0.95
CA ALA A 423 3.97 25.32 1.20
C ALA A 423 3.69 26.21 -0.03
N ASN A 424 2.48 26.79 -0.05
CA ASN A 424 1.91 27.56 -1.17
C ASN A 424 1.78 26.72 -2.45
N VAL A 425 1.42 25.44 -2.29
CA VAL A 425 1.13 24.51 -3.39
C VAL A 425 -0.33 24.08 -3.29
N SER A 426 -1.02 24.04 -4.44
CA SER A 426 -2.41 23.62 -4.52
C SER A 426 -2.59 22.13 -4.27
N VAL A 427 -3.64 21.77 -3.54
CA VAL A 427 -4.03 20.38 -3.30
C VAL A 427 -5.04 19.96 -4.37
N ASN A 428 -4.67 18.98 -5.19
CA ASN A 428 -5.50 18.42 -6.24
C ASN A 428 -6.36 17.24 -5.71
N GLY A 429 -7.49 16.98 -6.37
CA GLY A 429 -8.35 15.83 -6.08
C GLY A 429 -9.29 16.03 -4.88
N ILE A 430 -9.48 17.27 -4.43
CA ILE A 430 -10.35 17.62 -3.30
C ILE A 430 -11.37 18.69 -3.70
N ILE A 431 -12.52 18.68 -3.02
CA ILE A 431 -13.62 19.63 -3.22
C ILE A 431 -13.86 20.50 -1.99
N GLY A 432 -13.24 20.16 -0.86
CA GLY A 432 -13.44 20.88 0.40
C GLY A 432 -12.47 20.44 1.49
N LEU A 433 -12.56 21.13 2.61
CA LEU A 433 -11.90 20.80 3.87
C LEU A 433 -12.97 20.44 4.91
N THR A 434 -12.62 19.63 5.91
CA THR A 434 -13.53 19.37 7.04
C THR A 434 -13.76 20.62 7.87
N ASP A 435 -12.71 21.41 8.10
CA ASP A 435 -12.77 22.70 8.79
C ASP A 435 -12.14 23.83 7.96
N ASP A 436 -12.62 25.05 8.15
CA ASP A 436 -12.01 26.25 7.57
C ASP A 436 -11.14 26.96 8.62
N VAL A 437 -9.84 27.08 8.35
CA VAL A 437 -8.88 27.71 9.27
C VAL A 437 -8.67 29.17 8.88
N ASN A 438 -8.88 30.10 9.83
CA ASN A 438 -8.64 31.53 9.65
C ASN A 438 -7.19 31.93 10.01
N ASP A 439 -6.84 33.22 9.82
CA ASP A 439 -5.47 33.70 10.03
C ASP A 439 -5.01 33.63 11.50
N ALA A 440 -5.91 33.92 12.45
CA ALA A 440 -5.60 33.91 13.88
C ALA A 440 -5.41 32.47 14.40
N GLU A 441 -6.28 31.56 13.98
CA GLU A 441 -6.16 30.13 14.26
C GLU A 441 -4.86 29.56 13.68
N GLN A 442 -4.53 29.89 12.43
CA GLN A 442 -3.27 29.46 11.82
C GLN A 442 -2.05 29.98 12.59
N GLN A 443 -2.10 31.21 13.11
CA GLN A 443 -1.00 31.78 13.87
C GLN A 443 -0.69 30.94 15.12
N ASP A 444 -1.73 30.52 15.87
CA ASP A 444 -1.59 29.63 17.02
C ASP A 444 -1.15 28.20 16.63
N MET A 445 -1.61 27.70 15.48
CA MET A 445 -1.14 26.43 14.94
C MET A 445 0.36 26.44 14.63
N ASN A 446 0.85 27.55 14.07
CA ASN A 446 2.24 27.71 13.66
C ASN A 446 3.19 27.94 14.84
N ILE A 447 2.84 28.83 15.78
CA ILE A 447 3.66 29.15 16.96
C ILE A 447 2.83 28.89 18.21
N HIS A 448 3.26 27.90 19.00
CA HIS A 448 2.56 27.50 20.21
C HIS A 448 3.53 27.36 21.39
N GLU A 449 3.02 27.48 22.61
CA GLU A 449 3.82 27.43 23.85
C GLU A 449 4.55 26.09 24.03
N THR A 450 3.95 24.99 23.56
CA THR A 450 4.57 23.66 23.55
C THR A 450 5.73 23.54 22.56
N GLY A 451 5.91 24.52 21.67
CA GLY A 451 6.90 24.51 20.59
C GLY A 451 6.59 23.61 19.40
N LYS A 452 5.40 22.98 19.40
CA LYS A 452 4.95 22.02 18.39
C LYS A 452 4.01 22.66 17.38
N SER A 453 4.50 22.85 16.16
CA SER A 453 3.72 23.41 15.05
C SER A 453 2.82 22.38 14.39
N ILE A 454 1.68 22.83 13.88
CA ILE A 454 0.78 22.09 12.99
C ILE A 454 0.60 22.93 11.72
N ASN A 455 0.75 22.30 10.55
CA ASN A 455 0.63 22.98 9.27
C ASN A 455 -0.82 22.99 8.79
N ALA A 456 -1.35 24.18 8.52
CA ALA A 456 -2.71 24.31 8.01
C ALA A 456 -2.80 24.07 6.50
N ILE A 457 -3.88 23.43 6.06
CA ILE A 457 -4.36 23.47 4.67
C ILE A 457 -5.55 24.43 4.65
N ARG A 458 -5.52 25.40 3.73
CA ARG A 458 -6.49 26.52 3.73
C ARG A 458 -7.12 26.73 2.37
N LYS A 459 -8.37 27.19 2.39
CA LYS A 459 -9.10 27.62 1.21
C LYS A 459 -8.86 29.12 0.98
N PHE A 460 -8.47 29.47 -0.24
CA PHE A 460 -8.30 30.85 -0.69
C PHE A 460 -9.17 31.12 -1.91
N THR A 461 -9.96 32.19 -1.85
CA THR A 461 -10.78 32.65 -2.99
C THR A 461 -9.88 32.92 -4.21
N GLY A 462 -10.19 32.27 -5.34
CA GLY A 462 -9.44 32.40 -6.59
C GLY A 462 -8.15 31.57 -6.68
N LYS A 463 -7.70 30.92 -5.60
CA LYS A 463 -6.50 30.04 -5.60
C LYS A 463 -6.79 28.58 -5.23
N GLY A 464 -8.01 28.29 -4.79
CA GLY A 464 -8.41 26.94 -4.37
C GLY A 464 -7.87 26.60 -2.99
N PHE A 465 -7.50 25.34 -2.80
CA PHE A 465 -6.98 24.82 -1.53
C PHE A 465 -5.46 24.75 -1.57
N LEU A 466 -4.78 25.38 -0.62
CA LEU A 466 -3.32 25.45 -0.57
C LEU A 466 -2.79 24.81 0.72
N VAL A 467 -1.69 24.07 0.61
CA VAL A 467 -0.85 23.76 1.77
C VAL A 467 -0.24 25.07 2.25
N TRP A 468 -0.57 25.48 3.48
CA TRP A 468 -0.27 26.82 4.00
C TRP A 468 0.57 26.78 5.29
N GLY A 469 1.43 25.77 5.38
CA GLY A 469 2.45 25.61 6.41
C GLY A 469 3.57 24.70 5.91
N GLY A 470 4.81 24.96 6.36
CA GLY A 470 5.99 24.19 5.97
C GLY A 470 6.95 23.95 7.13
N ARG A 471 6.41 23.86 8.35
CA ARG A 471 7.16 23.66 9.59
C ARG A 471 7.20 22.20 10.02
N THR A 472 8.31 21.81 10.65
CA THR A 472 8.40 20.54 11.39
C THR A 472 7.67 20.68 12.72
N LEU A 473 7.58 19.61 13.50
CA LEU A 473 7.11 19.69 14.89
C LEU A 473 8.08 20.46 15.79
N ALA A 474 9.34 20.68 15.38
CA ALA A 474 10.28 21.52 16.10
C ALA A 474 10.11 23.01 15.72
N GLY A 475 8.88 23.52 15.81
CA GLY A 475 8.48 24.85 15.32
C GLY A 475 9.26 26.01 15.92
N ASN A 476 9.58 25.93 17.20
CA ASN A 476 10.33 26.96 17.92
C ASN A 476 11.86 26.83 17.76
N SER A 477 12.35 25.78 17.08
CA SER A 477 13.77 25.64 16.78
C SER A 477 14.24 26.73 15.81
N ASN A 478 15.44 27.25 15.98
CA ASN A 478 16.04 28.16 14.99
C ASN A 478 16.70 27.42 13.82
N ASP A 479 17.05 26.14 14.02
CA ASP A 479 17.78 25.34 13.03
C ASP A 479 16.84 24.41 12.26
N TRP A 480 15.90 23.77 12.98
CA TRP A 480 15.09 22.69 12.45
C TRP A 480 13.62 23.05 12.24
N ARG A 481 13.29 24.35 12.21
CA ARG A 481 11.91 24.83 12.04
C ARG A 481 11.23 24.32 10.78
N TYR A 482 11.94 24.24 9.67
CA TYR A 482 11.35 24.08 8.35
C TYR A 482 11.54 22.67 7.78
N VAL A 483 10.49 22.15 7.16
CA VAL A 483 10.46 20.82 6.53
C VAL A 483 11.54 20.67 5.48
N ASN A 484 11.63 21.61 4.53
CA ASN A 484 12.61 21.57 3.44
C ASN A 484 14.05 21.60 3.96
N VAL A 485 14.31 22.29 5.09
CA VAL A 485 15.63 22.34 5.70
C VAL A 485 16.01 20.97 6.30
N ARG A 486 15.12 20.33 7.05
CA ARG A 486 15.41 18.99 7.59
C ARG A 486 15.50 17.93 6.50
N ARG A 487 14.61 17.97 5.50
CA ARG A 487 14.63 16.99 4.40
C ARG A 487 15.87 17.14 3.53
N LEU A 488 16.34 18.37 3.28
CA LEU A 488 17.62 18.61 2.61
C LEU A 488 18.78 18.01 3.43
N ALA A 489 18.77 18.19 4.75
CA ALA A 489 19.78 17.60 5.62
C ALA A 489 19.79 16.06 5.55
N ASN A 490 18.63 15.40 5.65
CA ASN A 490 18.52 13.94 5.46
C ASN A 490 19.12 13.51 4.10
N MET A 491 18.76 14.22 3.02
CA MET A 491 19.25 13.90 1.67
C MET A 491 20.78 14.04 1.56
N ILE A 492 21.36 15.10 2.12
CA ILE A 492 22.81 15.32 2.12
C ILE A 492 23.51 14.23 2.93
N GLU A 493 23.03 13.97 4.15
CA GLU A 493 23.61 12.97 5.07
C GLU A 493 23.61 11.58 4.42
N GLU A 494 22.48 11.14 3.86
CA GLU A 494 22.36 9.81 3.26
C GLU A 494 23.13 9.69 1.94
N SER A 495 23.10 10.71 1.08
CA SER A 495 23.86 10.68 -0.18
C SER A 495 25.37 10.63 0.06
N VAL A 496 25.87 11.41 1.01
CA VAL A 496 27.29 11.40 1.37
C VAL A 496 27.69 10.07 2.00
N LYS A 497 26.87 9.53 2.90
CA LYS A 497 27.10 8.22 3.51
C LYS A 497 27.20 7.10 2.47
N LYS A 498 26.24 7.01 1.53
CA LYS A 498 26.26 6.03 0.43
C LYS A 498 27.49 6.21 -0.47
N ALA A 499 27.82 7.44 -0.83
CA ALA A 499 28.99 7.71 -1.67
C ALA A 499 30.31 7.34 -0.98
N CYS A 500 30.41 7.53 0.34
CA CYS A 500 31.59 7.19 1.13
C CYS A 500 31.81 5.67 1.32
N MET A 501 30.79 4.83 1.09
CA MET A 501 30.89 3.37 1.27
C MET A 501 31.99 2.73 0.43
N GLN A 502 32.29 3.27 -0.76
CA GLN A 502 33.36 2.75 -1.63
C GLN A 502 34.77 2.92 -1.05
N PHE A 503 34.96 3.79 -0.05
CA PHE A 503 36.24 4.01 0.60
C PHE A 503 36.41 3.18 1.88
N VAL A 504 35.42 2.37 2.25
CA VAL A 504 35.51 1.46 3.39
C VAL A 504 36.51 0.36 3.02
N PHE A 505 37.46 0.09 3.93
CA PHE A 505 38.61 -0.81 3.73
C PHE A 505 39.70 -0.34 2.75
N GLU A 506 39.59 0.86 2.19
CA GLU A 506 40.72 1.49 1.50
C GLU A 506 41.82 1.89 2.49
N PRO A 507 43.10 1.97 2.06
CA PRO A 507 44.18 2.45 2.92
C PRO A 507 43.86 3.83 3.50
N ASN A 508 43.95 3.97 4.83
CA ASN A 508 43.69 5.22 5.55
C ASN A 508 44.88 6.20 5.42
N VAL A 509 45.05 6.73 4.20
CA VAL A 509 46.18 7.60 3.81
C VAL A 509 45.67 8.89 3.16
N ALA A 510 46.57 9.89 3.05
CA ALA A 510 46.24 11.21 2.53
C ALA A 510 45.56 11.20 1.14
N LEU A 511 45.91 10.27 0.26
CA LEU A 511 45.30 10.14 -1.05
C LEU A 511 43.80 9.83 -0.95
N THR A 512 43.42 8.88 -0.10
CA THR A 512 42.02 8.50 0.17
C THR A 512 41.25 9.69 0.74
N TRP A 513 41.85 10.44 1.67
CA TRP A 513 41.22 11.63 2.27
C TRP A 513 40.92 12.71 1.24
N VAL A 514 41.87 12.98 0.33
CA VAL A 514 41.68 13.97 -0.75
C VAL A 514 40.57 13.53 -1.70
N SER A 515 40.49 12.25 -2.04
CA SER A 515 39.42 11.70 -2.89
C SER A 515 38.04 11.86 -2.23
N VAL A 516 37.91 11.48 -0.95
CA VAL A 516 36.66 11.64 -0.18
C VAL A 516 36.27 13.11 -0.09
N LYS A 517 37.23 13.99 0.24
CA LYS A 517 37.00 15.43 0.32
C LYS A 517 36.50 15.98 -1.01
N GLY A 518 37.19 15.68 -2.11
CA GLY A 518 36.86 16.19 -3.45
C GLY A 518 35.49 15.72 -3.92
N MET A 519 35.12 14.47 -3.63
CA MET A 519 33.80 13.95 -3.94
C MET A 519 32.68 14.71 -3.21
N ILE A 520 32.81 14.91 -1.90
CA ILE A 520 31.81 15.62 -1.09
C ILE A 520 31.74 17.10 -1.49
N ASP A 521 32.90 17.73 -1.70
CA ASP A 521 33.00 19.13 -2.10
C ASP A 521 32.32 19.39 -3.46
N ASN A 522 32.53 18.51 -4.45
CA ASN A 522 31.85 18.58 -5.75
C ASN A 522 30.33 18.43 -5.63
N TYR A 523 29.86 17.52 -4.77
CA TYR A 523 28.43 17.32 -4.52
C TYR A 523 27.78 18.57 -3.89
N LEU A 524 28.37 19.09 -2.80
CA LEU A 524 27.85 20.29 -2.14
C LEU A 524 27.97 21.55 -3.03
N THR A 525 29.00 21.63 -3.88
CA THR A 525 29.11 22.68 -4.90
C THR A 525 27.96 22.64 -5.88
N THR A 526 27.54 21.45 -6.31
CA THR A 526 26.39 21.29 -7.23
C THR A 526 25.11 21.77 -6.55
N LEU A 527 24.86 21.34 -5.32
CA LEU A 527 23.71 21.79 -4.54
C LEU A 527 23.71 23.31 -4.30
N TRP A 528 24.87 23.91 -4.06
CA TRP A 528 25.00 25.36 -3.92
C TRP A 528 24.66 26.09 -5.23
N LYS A 529 25.16 25.62 -6.39
CA LYS A 529 24.82 26.19 -7.70
C LYS A 529 23.34 26.09 -8.02
N ASP A 530 22.67 25.04 -7.57
CA ASP A 530 21.22 24.84 -7.72
C ASP A 530 20.39 25.66 -6.72
N GLY A 531 21.03 26.42 -5.83
CA GLY A 531 20.39 27.29 -4.85
C GLY A 531 19.91 26.60 -3.58
N ALA A 532 20.29 25.34 -3.35
CA ALA A 532 19.94 24.60 -2.15
C ALA A 532 20.64 25.14 -0.90
N LEU A 533 21.87 25.65 -1.08
CA LEU A 533 22.70 26.22 -0.02
C LEU A 533 22.81 27.74 -0.17
N ALA A 534 22.78 28.45 0.95
CA ALA A 534 22.86 29.90 1.01
C ALA A 534 24.31 30.36 1.13
N GLY A 535 24.71 31.34 0.31
CA GLY A 535 26.03 31.97 0.38
C GLY A 535 26.43 32.59 -0.95
N GLY A 536 27.05 33.77 -0.92
CA GLY A 536 27.56 34.43 -2.13
C GLY A 536 28.77 33.73 -2.77
N LYS A 537 29.41 32.82 -2.04
CA LYS A 537 30.54 31.98 -2.47
C LYS A 537 30.40 30.59 -1.82
N ALA A 538 30.96 29.55 -2.44
CA ALA A 538 30.92 28.18 -1.93
C ALA A 538 31.42 28.07 -0.48
N GLU A 539 32.53 28.76 -0.14
CA GLU A 539 33.14 28.81 1.19
C GLU A 539 32.22 29.39 2.28
N HIS A 540 31.25 30.23 1.90
CA HIS A 540 30.24 30.75 2.83
C HIS A 540 29.06 29.78 2.99
N ALA A 541 28.87 28.88 2.02
CA ALA A 541 27.73 27.98 1.93
C ALA A 541 28.02 26.61 2.56
N PHE A 542 29.25 26.10 2.46
CA PHE A 542 29.64 24.84 3.07
C PHE A 542 31.16 24.74 3.28
N PHE A 543 31.57 23.76 4.09
CA PHE A 543 32.95 23.32 4.22
C PHE A 543 33.05 21.81 4.36
N VAL A 544 34.17 21.24 3.89
CA VAL A 544 34.54 19.83 4.09
C VAL A 544 35.97 19.79 4.59
N ALA A 545 36.20 19.19 5.75
CA ALA A 545 37.51 19.06 6.38
C ALA A 545 37.83 17.59 6.65
N VAL A 546 39.03 17.15 6.29
CA VAL A 546 39.55 15.80 6.55
C VAL A 546 41.07 15.80 6.50
N GLY A 547 41.71 15.36 7.58
CA GLY A 547 43.17 15.25 7.62
C GLY A 547 43.76 15.03 9.01
N LEU A 548 45.01 14.58 9.04
CA LEU A 548 45.82 14.48 10.26
C LEU A 548 46.09 15.88 10.83
N LYS A 549 45.81 16.07 12.14
CA LYS A 549 45.85 17.37 12.85
C LYS A 549 44.79 18.38 12.41
N GLU A 550 43.86 18.00 11.53
CA GLU A 550 42.70 18.82 11.14
C GLU A 550 41.41 18.23 11.74
N THR A 551 41.12 16.98 11.40
CA THR A 551 39.96 16.24 11.94
C THR A 551 40.32 14.99 12.71
N MET A 552 41.52 14.45 12.50
CA MET A 552 42.00 13.19 13.06
C MET A 552 43.30 13.36 13.84
N SER A 553 43.45 12.59 14.90
CA SER A 553 44.72 12.37 15.59
C SER A 553 45.49 11.19 14.97
N ALA A 554 46.76 11.00 15.37
CA ALA A 554 47.51 9.80 14.98
C ALA A 554 46.86 8.52 15.53
N GLN A 555 46.23 8.61 16.71
CA GLN A 555 45.51 7.48 17.32
C GLN A 555 44.29 7.08 16.49
N ASP A 556 43.54 8.05 15.96
CA ASP A 556 42.40 7.76 15.09
C ASP A 556 42.81 6.96 13.85
N ILE A 557 43.96 7.29 13.25
CA ILE A 557 44.49 6.56 12.09
C ILE A 557 44.90 5.14 12.48
N LEU A 558 45.60 4.98 13.62
CA LEU A 558 46.01 3.67 14.13
C LEU A 558 44.80 2.78 14.47
N GLU A 559 43.71 3.38 14.93
CA GLU A 559 42.44 2.71 15.21
C GLU A 559 41.57 2.53 13.95
N GLY A 560 42.07 2.91 12.76
CA GLY A 560 41.37 2.74 11.49
C GLY A 560 40.19 3.69 11.27
N ARG A 561 40.09 4.78 12.04
CA ARG A 561 39.02 5.78 11.91
C ARG A 561 39.42 6.88 10.92
N MET A 562 38.54 7.14 9.95
CA MET A 562 38.58 8.32 9.10
C MET A 562 37.45 9.27 9.50
N ILE A 563 37.78 10.47 10.00
CA ILE A 563 36.79 11.46 10.47
C ILE A 563 36.69 12.60 9.46
N VAL A 564 35.54 12.76 8.82
CA VAL A 564 35.24 13.87 7.91
C VAL A 564 34.27 14.83 8.60
N LYS A 565 34.61 16.12 8.66
CA LYS A 565 33.73 17.16 9.19
C LYS A 565 33.11 17.94 8.04
N ILE A 566 31.79 18.01 8.02
CA ILE A 566 31.01 18.67 6.96
C ILE A 566 30.10 19.69 7.62
N GLY A 567 30.10 20.92 7.13
CA GLY A 567 29.12 21.94 7.51
C GLY A 567 28.51 22.56 6.27
N TYR A 568 27.22 22.92 6.34
CA TYR A 568 26.48 23.53 5.23
C TYR A 568 25.42 24.51 5.76
N ALA A 569 25.08 25.51 4.94
CA ALA A 569 24.10 26.54 5.24
C ALA A 569 22.88 26.37 4.31
N PRO A 570 21.77 25.76 4.77
CA PRO A 570 20.61 25.50 3.93
C PRO A 570 19.82 26.78 3.62
N SER A 571 19.28 26.87 2.40
CA SER A 571 18.36 27.95 2.01
C SER A 571 17.06 27.90 2.82
N ARG A 572 16.70 29.02 3.46
CA ARG A 572 15.49 29.14 4.30
C ARG A 572 14.34 29.82 3.53
N PRO A 573 13.08 29.40 3.72
CA PRO A 573 11.94 30.03 3.07
C PRO A 573 11.64 31.42 3.67
N ALA A 574 11.16 32.35 2.84
CA ALA A 574 10.56 33.60 3.30
C ALA A 574 9.10 33.34 3.71
N GLU A 575 8.87 33.14 5.01
CA GLU A 575 7.55 32.82 5.57
C GLU A 575 6.66 34.07 5.75
N PHE A 576 7.26 35.22 6.05
CA PHE A 576 6.55 36.49 6.24
C PHE A 576 7.09 37.55 5.29
N ILE A 577 6.20 38.29 4.64
CA ILE A 577 6.52 39.50 3.88
C ILE A 577 5.86 40.67 4.60
N ILE A 578 6.67 41.52 5.23
CA ILE A 578 6.20 42.72 5.93
C ILE A 578 6.24 43.89 4.94
N LEU A 579 5.08 44.43 4.60
CA LEU A 579 4.95 45.61 3.73
C LEU A 579 4.75 46.85 4.61
N GLU A 580 5.75 47.73 4.65
CA GLU A 580 5.64 49.01 5.34
C GLU A 580 5.19 50.10 4.36
N PHE A 581 3.97 50.61 4.56
CA PHE A 581 3.45 51.74 3.80
C PHE A 581 3.71 53.05 4.55
N LYS A 582 4.34 54.02 3.87
CA LYS A 582 4.52 55.38 4.37
C LYS A 582 3.96 56.37 3.36
N GLN A 583 3.01 57.20 3.80
CA GLN A 583 2.55 58.32 2.99
C GLN A 583 3.64 59.40 2.99
N MET A 584 4.22 59.64 1.82
CA MET A 584 5.17 60.74 1.65
C MET A 584 4.41 62.06 1.50
N GLN A 585 4.87 63.13 2.17
CA GLN A 585 4.37 64.47 1.87
C GLN A 585 4.75 64.85 0.44
N GLN A 586 3.84 65.56 -0.23
CA GLN A 586 4.08 66.09 -1.56
C GLN A 586 5.34 66.97 -1.52
N LYS A 587 6.37 66.57 -2.26
CA LYS A 587 7.55 67.41 -2.46
C LYS A 587 7.14 68.51 -3.43
N SER A 588 7.05 69.74 -2.92
CA SER A 588 6.81 70.96 -3.69
C SER A 588 7.90 71.20 -4.72
#